data_AF-A0A7C6IYI5-F1
#
_entry.id   AF-A0A7C6IYI5-F1
#
_cell.length_a   1.000
_cell.length_b   1.000
_cell.length_c   1.000
_cell.angle_alpha   90.00
_cell.angle_beta   90.00
_cell.angle_gamma   90.00
#
_symmetry.space_group_name_H-M   'P 1'
#
loop_
_entity.id
_entity.type
_entity.pdbx_description
1 polymer ?
#
loop_
_entity_poly.entity_id
_entity_poly.type
_entity_poly.pdbx_seq_one_letter_code
_entity_poly.pdbx_strand_id
1 'polypeptide(L)'
;MFKISKENWGLKILLAIILMNVIVFMNLSTAVQAAAASKKTEMSKSEQAKAAFLKFMEKKDYEKHLDAEYGDGKYYFTVIDLNQDGITELMVGTRETMGWQSIALYQFKNGKVVLADELYCFGSPLYNKDKKNLIYLPYRSSVREECIVVTKLEKGSLKTIRKFSYHDIGMDRDDNYIYEYSTSKGESQEKTIISKKEYDSYFDKYVNDAERIELYENTKQNRNLYLQGKNTVEVGVGQKIQLSLDVKFSDKVTWSSSNKSIVEVDKSGNIKPKKLGTATVTATVKYVKHKEKFSFKIKIKDDKYMSKVVYRQFLEEMEKKQIGSGYDTFAIFDINGDGVMELLHSDAKMTYYTYVKGEMKELTSTIEGGSFYNPKKSYLVLWESDGDIWYNVYKMKNNKLTHVTDILYAAYSSNGDYFIDKKKITKKEADKYLKGNDIHVSINTEEKRKQIIK
;
A
#
# COMPACT_ATOMS: atom_id res chain seq x y z
N MET A 1 33.30 -61.44 -37.02
CA MET A 1 34.54 -60.65 -37.18
C MET A 1 34.18 -59.19 -37.29
N PHE A 2 34.35 -58.42 -36.22
CA PHE A 2 34.72 -57.01 -36.24
C PHE A 2 35.55 -56.78 -34.97
N LYS A 3 36.86 -56.61 -35.14
CA LYS A 3 37.82 -56.29 -34.08
C LYS A 3 37.48 -54.88 -33.57
N ILE A 4 37.02 -54.75 -32.34
CA ILE A 4 37.01 -53.47 -31.63
C ILE A 4 38.40 -53.32 -31.00
N SER A 5 39.16 -52.31 -31.46
CA SER A 5 40.54 -52.06 -31.02
C SER A 5 40.58 -51.63 -29.54
N LYS A 6 41.64 -52.05 -28.85
CA LYS A 6 41.95 -51.71 -27.44
C LYS A 6 42.38 -50.24 -27.22
N GLU A 7 42.29 -49.39 -28.23
CA GLU A 7 42.95 -48.07 -28.22
C GLU A 7 42.16 -46.91 -27.60
N ASN A 8 40.94 -47.13 -27.09
CA ASN A 8 40.13 -46.04 -26.52
C ASN A 8 39.68 -46.24 -25.07
N TRP A 9 40.30 -47.18 -24.34
CA TRP A 9 39.96 -47.43 -22.94
C TRP A 9 40.35 -46.26 -22.02
N GLY A 10 41.54 -45.68 -22.21
CA GLY A 10 41.99 -44.51 -21.45
C GLY A 10 41.12 -43.27 -21.71
N LEU A 11 40.73 -43.02 -22.98
CA LEU A 11 39.88 -41.89 -23.36
C LEU A 11 38.45 -42.04 -22.81
N LYS A 12 37.91 -43.27 -22.76
CA LYS A 12 36.60 -43.56 -22.16
C LYS A 12 36.60 -43.43 -20.64
N ILE A 13 37.69 -43.82 -19.96
CA ILE A 13 37.84 -43.62 -18.51
C ILE A 13 37.98 -42.12 -18.21
N LEU A 14 38.74 -41.37 -19.01
CA LEU A 14 38.86 -39.92 -18.86
C LEU A 14 37.52 -39.20 -19.10
N LEU A 15 36.76 -39.58 -20.14
CA LEU A 15 35.40 -39.06 -20.39
C LEU A 15 34.41 -39.45 -19.29
N ALA A 16 34.50 -40.65 -18.72
CA ALA A 16 33.66 -41.08 -17.60
C ALA A 16 34.01 -40.33 -16.29
N ILE A 17 35.30 -40.07 -16.03
CA ILE A 17 35.77 -39.25 -14.89
C ILE A 17 35.36 -37.78 -15.09
N ILE A 18 35.45 -37.25 -16.31
CA ILE A 18 34.98 -35.89 -16.62
C ILE A 18 33.45 -35.83 -16.51
N LEU A 19 32.69 -36.81 -17.01
CA LEU A 19 31.23 -36.85 -16.83
C LEU A 19 30.85 -37.01 -15.36
N MET A 20 31.53 -37.86 -14.58
CA MET A 20 31.27 -38.01 -13.15
C MET A 20 31.61 -36.73 -12.38
N ASN A 21 32.74 -36.07 -12.68
CA ASN A 21 33.07 -34.80 -12.05
C ASN A 21 32.15 -33.66 -12.49
N VAL A 22 31.69 -33.63 -13.74
CA VAL A 22 30.70 -32.65 -14.24
C VAL A 22 29.32 -32.93 -13.62
N ILE A 23 28.91 -34.19 -13.45
CA ILE A 23 27.67 -34.55 -12.74
C ILE A 23 27.78 -34.23 -11.25
N VAL A 24 28.93 -34.46 -10.61
CA VAL A 24 29.18 -34.07 -9.22
C VAL A 24 29.21 -32.55 -9.07
N PHE A 25 29.82 -31.80 -10.00
CA PHE A 25 29.81 -30.33 -10.01
C PHE A 25 28.45 -29.74 -10.37
N MET A 26 27.66 -30.37 -11.25
CA MET A 26 26.27 -29.99 -11.53
C MET A 26 25.36 -30.33 -10.36
N ASN A 27 25.59 -31.43 -9.64
CA ASN A 27 24.85 -31.78 -8.43
C ASN A 27 25.27 -30.92 -7.23
N LEU A 28 26.54 -30.52 -7.13
CA LEU A 28 26.98 -29.53 -6.14
C LEU A 28 26.53 -28.13 -6.53
N SER A 29 26.51 -27.73 -7.81
CA SER A 29 26.02 -26.42 -8.22
C SER A 29 24.51 -26.33 -8.09
N THR A 30 23.77 -27.39 -8.39
CA THR A 30 22.32 -27.46 -8.15
C THR A 30 21.99 -27.65 -6.69
N ALA A 31 22.79 -28.33 -5.86
CA ALA A 31 22.62 -28.38 -4.41
C ALA A 31 23.04 -27.09 -3.71
N VAL A 32 24.04 -26.36 -4.23
CA VAL A 32 24.45 -25.02 -3.75
C VAL A 32 23.47 -23.95 -4.24
N GLN A 33 22.95 -24.06 -5.47
CA GLN A 33 21.86 -23.22 -5.97
C GLN A 33 20.53 -23.58 -5.31
N ALA A 34 20.28 -24.85 -4.96
CA ALA A 34 19.12 -25.28 -4.18
C ALA A 34 19.29 -24.96 -2.70
N ALA A 35 20.50 -24.90 -2.13
CA ALA A 35 20.73 -24.39 -0.77
C ALA A 35 20.68 -22.85 -0.72
N ALA A 36 21.07 -22.18 -1.82
CA ALA A 36 20.89 -20.74 -2.00
C ALA A 36 19.44 -20.35 -2.36
N ALA A 37 18.68 -21.24 -3.01
CA ALA A 37 17.25 -21.06 -3.33
C ALA A 37 16.30 -21.66 -2.27
N SER A 38 16.77 -22.55 -1.39
CA SER A 38 15.99 -23.18 -0.30
C SER A 38 16.29 -22.63 1.09
N LYS A 39 17.17 -21.64 1.24
CA LYS A 39 16.94 -20.62 2.27
C LYS A 39 15.74 -19.76 1.86
N LYS A 40 14.54 -20.35 1.82
CA LYS A 40 13.38 -19.66 2.38
C LYS A 40 13.80 -19.39 3.81
N THR A 41 14.32 -18.19 4.05
CA THR A 41 14.67 -17.74 5.40
C THR A 41 13.45 -18.06 6.24
N GLU A 42 13.59 -18.99 7.19
CA GLU A 42 12.49 -19.36 8.06
C GLU A 42 12.02 -18.06 8.72
N MET A 43 10.76 -17.73 8.47
CA MET A 43 10.20 -16.45 8.87
C MET A 43 10.38 -16.32 10.38
N SER A 44 10.99 -15.22 10.83
CA SER A 44 11.25 -14.98 12.26
C SER A 44 9.94 -15.04 13.05
N LYS A 45 10.01 -15.34 14.35
CA LYS A 45 8.81 -15.38 15.20
C LYS A 45 8.03 -14.07 15.19
N SER A 46 8.73 -12.93 15.09
CA SER A 46 8.11 -11.61 14.94
C SER A 46 7.36 -11.47 13.60
N GLU A 47 7.95 -11.91 12.49
CA GLU A 47 7.29 -11.88 11.18
C GLU A 47 6.07 -12.84 11.15
N GLN A 48 6.16 -13.99 11.82
CA GLN A 48 5.01 -14.89 12.01
C GLN A 48 3.88 -14.22 12.81
N ALA A 49 4.23 -13.55 13.91
CA ALA A 49 3.27 -12.81 14.72
C ALA A 49 2.56 -11.73 13.90
N LYS A 50 3.32 -10.89 13.19
CA LYS A 50 2.74 -9.82 12.36
C LYS A 50 1.88 -10.35 11.21
N ALA A 51 2.26 -11.46 10.58
CA ALA A 51 1.43 -12.13 9.58
C ALA A 51 0.12 -12.67 10.17
N ALA A 52 0.14 -13.17 11.41
CA ALA A 52 -1.05 -13.60 12.12
C ALA A 52 -1.95 -12.41 12.50
N PHE A 53 -1.35 -11.32 13.01
CA PHE A 53 -2.06 -10.08 13.32
C PHE A 53 -2.75 -9.47 12.11
N LEU A 54 -2.13 -9.50 10.93
CA LEU A 54 -2.78 -9.03 9.70
C LEU A 54 -4.10 -9.76 9.46
N LYS A 55 -4.07 -11.10 9.47
CA LYS A 55 -5.27 -11.92 9.24
C LYS A 55 -6.33 -11.68 10.32
N PHE A 56 -5.89 -11.53 11.57
CA PHE A 56 -6.76 -11.22 12.69
C PHE A 56 -7.43 -9.84 12.54
N MET A 57 -6.67 -8.82 12.15
CA MET A 57 -7.16 -7.46 11.93
C MET A 57 -8.13 -7.36 10.73
N GLU A 58 -8.00 -8.22 9.72
CA GLU A 58 -8.93 -8.28 8.59
C GLU A 58 -10.27 -8.93 8.96
N LYS A 59 -10.25 -9.87 9.92
CA LYS A 59 -11.46 -10.53 10.44
C LYS A 59 -12.26 -9.67 11.41
N LYS A 60 -11.63 -8.66 12.01
CA LYS A 60 -12.25 -7.73 12.96
C LYS A 60 -12.73 -8.39 14.27
N ASP A 61 -12.20 -9.56 14.61
CA ASP A 61 -12.52 -10.27 15.86
C ASP A 61 -12.15 -9.47 17.12
N TYR A 62 -11.33 -8.42 16.99
CA TYR A 62 -10.96 -7.50 18.06
C TYR A 62 -12.10 -6.54 18.45
N GLU A 63 -13.09 -6.29 17.58
CA GLU A 63 -14.13 -5.27 17.82
C GLU A 63 -14.96 -5.61 19.07
N LYS A 64 -15.13 -6.90 19.41
CA LYS A 64 -15.86 -7.36 20.61
C LYS A 64 -15.16 -7.07 21.95
N HIS A 65 -13.89 -6.67 21.89
CA HIS A 65 -13.04 -6.41 23.06
C HIS A 65 -12.86 -4.90 23.31
N LEU A 66 -13.55 -4.07 22.53
CA LEU A 66 -13.39 -2.63 22.53
C LEU A 66 -14.74 -1.94 22.67
N ASP A 67 -14.76 -0.87 23.45
CA ASP A 67 -15.87 0.07 23.46
C ASP A 67 -15.65 1.12 22.36
N ALA A 68 -16.62 1.23 21.46
CA ALA A 68 -16.63 2.19 20.36
C ALA A 68 -17.87 3.09 20.39
N GLU A 69 -18.75 2.94 21.38
CA GLU A 69 -20.07 3.59 21.43
C GLU A 69 -19.95 5.12 21.43
N TYR A 70 -18.96 5.64 22.16
CA TYR A 70 -18.72 7.07 22.34
C TYR A 70 -17.50 7.58 21.55
N GLY A 71 -17.11 6.85 20.48
CA GLY A 71 -15.90 7.14 19.71
C GLY A 71 -16.12 7.78 18.35
N ASP A 72 -15.02 7.98 17.64
CA ASP A 72 -15.00 8.46 16.25
C ASP A 72 -15.41 7.39 15.21
N GLY A 73 -15.89 6.23 15.68
CA GLY A 73 -16.27 5.08 14.85
C GLY A 73 -15.08 4.38 14.18
N LYS A 74 -13.84 4.69 14.59
CA LYS A 74 -12.61 4.13 14.00
C LYS A 74 -11.85 3.27 15.00
N TYR A 75 -11.08 2.35 14.43
CA TYR A 75 -10.15 1.51 15.17
C TYR A 75 -8.73 1.87 14.82
N TYR A 76 -7.85 1.76 15.80
CA TYR A 76 -6.45 2.11 15.72
C TYR A 76 -5.60 0.95 16.20
N PHE A 77 -4.35 0.86 15.78
CA PHE A 77 -3.46 -0.21 16.23
C PHE A 77 -1.99 0.21 16.24
N THR A 78 -1.19 -0.57 16.96
CA THR A 78 0.27 -0.56 16.85
C THR A 78 0.83 -1.94 17.16
N VAL A 79 2.10 -2.16 16.82
CA VAL A 79 2.85 -3.36 17.23
C VAL A 79 4.08 -2.96 18.00
N ILE A 80 4.27 -3.57 19.17
CA ILE A 80 5.33 -3.20 20.11
C ILE A 80 5.80 -4.46 20.85
N ASP A 81 7.10 -4.63 20.98
CA ASP A 81 7.70 -5.71 21.78
C ASP A 81 7.79 -5.24 23.24
N LEU A 82 6.70 -5.45 24.00
CA LEU A 82 6.55 -4.88 25.34
C LEU A 82 7.50 -5.52 26.34
N ASN A 83 7.65 -6.85 26.26
CA ASN A 83 8.46 -7.64 27.17
C ASN A 83 9.93 -7.83 26.67
N GLN A 84 10.23 -7.39 25.45
CA GLN A 84 11.53 -7.50 24.79
C GLN A 84 11.99 -8.95 24.63
N ASP A 85 11.06 -9.83 24.24
CA ASP A 85 11.34 -11.24 23.93
C ASP A 85 11.62 -11.48 22.43
N GLY A 86 11.56 -10.42 21.61
CA GLY A 86 11.74 -10.46 20.17
C GLY A 86 10.46 -10.75 19.38
N ILE A 87 9.32 -10.92 20.05
CA ILE A 87 7.99 -11.08 19.44
C ILE A 87 7.17 -9.84 19.81
N THR A 88 6.67 -9.13 18.80
CA THR A 88 5.82 -7.97 19.06
C THR A 88 4.43 -8.40 19.52
N GLU A 89 3.88 -7.68 20.48
CA GLU A 89 2.45 -7.60 20.78
C GLU A 89 1.70 -6.73 19.77
N LEU A 90 0.39 -6.97 19.65
CA LEU A 90 -0.54 -6.11 18.94
C LEU A 90 -1.41 -5.37 19.97
N MET A 91 -1.42 -4.05 19.92
CA MET A 91 -2.40 -3.24 20.64
C MET A 91 -3.41 -2.73 19.62
N VAL A 92 -4.70 -2.92 19.90
CA VAL A 92 -5.80 -2.37 19.11
C VAL A 92 -6.64 -1.50 20.04
N GLY A 93 -7.11 -0.35 19.58
CA GLY A 93 -7.92 0.52 20.42
C GLY A 93 -8.84 1.44 19.66
N THR A 94 -9.70 2.13 20.40
CA THR A 94 -10.64 3.14 19.91
C THR A 94 -10.22 4.52 20.42
N ARG A 95 -10.84 5.56 19.87
CA ARG A 95 -10.75 6.92 20.41
C ARG A 95 -12.14 7.37 20.79
N GLU A 96 -12.36 7.56 22.09
CA GLU A 96 -13.61 8.06 22.63
C GLU A 96 -13.58 9.58 22.83
N THR A 97 -14.76 10.15 23.06
CA THR A 97 -14.89 11.55 23.45
C THR A 97 -14.07 11.86 24.72
N MET A 98 -13.67 13.12 24.85
CA MET A 98 -12.94 13.64 26.01
C MET A 98 -11.56 13.00 26.27
N GLY A 99 -11.03 12.17 25.36
CA GLY A 99 -9.68 11.61 25.46
C GLY A 99 -9.61 10.20 26.04
N TRP A 100 -10.75 9.55 26.28
CA TRP A 100 -10.81 8.15 26.68
C TRP A 100 -10.46 7.20 25.53
N GLN A 101 -9.90 6.04 25.87
CA GLN A 101 -9.53 4.99 24.92
C GLN A 101 -9.81 3.62 25.54
N SER A 102 -10.55 2.79 24.81
CA SER A 102 -10.58 1.35 25.01
C SER A 102 -9.44 0.71 24.21
N ILE A 103 -8.67 -0.19 24.83
CA ILE A 103 -7.51 -0.84 24.22
C ILE A 103 -7.53 -2.33 24.56
N ALA A 104 -7.38 -3.18 23.55
CA ALA A 104 -7.16 -4.61 23.68
C ALA A 104 -5.72 -4.96 23.28
N LEU A 105 -5.02 -5.65 24.18
CA LEU A 105 -3.65 -6.14 23.99
C LEU A 105 -3.68 -7.62 23.61
N TYR A 106 -3.00 -7.96 22.52
CA TYR A 106 -2.91 -9.32 22.00
C TYR A 106 -1.47 -9.80 21.89
N GLN A 107 -1.28 -11.10 22.14
CA GLN A 107 -0.02 -11.81 21.96
C GLN A 107 -0.12 -12.85 20.86
N PHE A 108 1.02 -13.17 20.26
CA PHE A 108 1.15 -14.32 19.39
C PHE A 108 1.77 -15.50 20.16
N LYS A 109 0.97 -16.54 20.42
CA LYS A 109 1.40 -17.74 21.15
C LYS A 109 0.97 -18.99 20.42
N ASN A 110 1.90 -19.93 20.26
CA ASN A 110 1.63 -21.25 19.67
C ASN A 110 0.88 -21.17 18.33
N GLY A 111 1.25 -20.21 17.47
CA GLY A 111 0.62 -20.02 16.16
C GLY A 111 -0.71 -19.26 16.18
N LYS A 112 -1.17 -18.77 17.33
CA LYS A 112 -2.48 -18.10 17.48
C LYS A 112 -2.33 -16.70 18.07
N VAL A 113 -3.23 -15.82 17.66
CA VAL A 113 -3.45 -14.51 18.31
C VAL A 113 -4.35 -14.75 19.52
N VAL A 114 -3.89 -14.34 20.71
CA VAL A 114 -4.61 -14.52 21.98
C VAL A 114 -4.72 -13.17 22.68
N LEU A 115 -5.88 -12.87 23.25
CA LEU A 115 -6.06 -11.71 24.11
C LEU A 115 -5.18 -11.88 25.36
N ALA A 116 -4.42 -10.86 25.68
CA ALA A 116 -3.63 -10.80 26.90
C ALA A 116 -4.29 -9.91 27.96
N ASP A 117 -4.83 -8.76 27.54
CA ASP A 117 -5.47 -7.83 28.46
C ASP A 117 -6.38 -6.83 27.75
N GLU A 118 -7.28 -6.20 28.51
CA GLU A 118 -8.14 -5.10 28.08
C GLU A 118 -7.93 -3.92 29.03
N LEU A 119 -7.69 -2.75 28.46
CA LEU A 119 -7.38 -1.53 29.18
C LEU A 119 -8.41 -0.47 28.81
N TYR A 120 -8.87 0.25 29.80
CA TYR A 120 -9.65 1.46 29.60
C TYR A 120 -8.91 2.62 30.24
N CYS A 121 -8.42 3.55 29.41
CA CYS A 121 -7.50 4.58 29.87
C CYS A 121 -7.76 5.97 29.29
N PHE A 122 -7.38 6.99 30.06
CA PHE A 122 -7.36 8.37 29.63
C PHE A 122 -6.06 8.67 28.90
N GLY A 123 -6.16 9.17 27.68
CA GLY A 123 -5.03 9.39 26.79
C GLY A 123 -4.38 8.10 26.33
N SER A 124 -3.28 8.25 25.59
CA SER A 124 -2.50 7.12 25.11
C SER A 124 -1.63 6.54 26.24
N PRO A 125 -1.51 5.21 26.36
CA PRO A 125 -0.57 4.59 27.28
C PRO A 125 0.87 5.05 27.00
N LEU A 126 1.70 4.99 28.04
CA LEU A 126 3.12 5.26 27.96
C LEU A 126 3.90 3.94 28.10
N TYR A 127 5.05 3.84 27.44
CA TYR A 127 5.95 2.71 27.54
C TYR A 127 7.31 3.17 28.05
N ASN A 128 7.74 2.62 29.19
CA ASN A 128 9.11 2.75 29.66
C ASN A 128 9.92 1.55 29.17
N LYS A 129 10.70 1.74 28.12
CA LYS A 129 11.46 0.67 27.46
C LYS A 129 12.50 0.04 28.36
N ASP A 130 13.29 0.84 29.07
CA ASP A 130 14.37 0.31 29.92
C ASP A 130 13.83 -0.57 31.05
N LYS A 131 12.65 -0.23 31.57
CA LYS A 131 12.00 -0.97 32.66
C LYS A 131 11.00 -2.02 32.19
N LYS A 132 10.68 -2.04 30.89
CA LYS A 132 9.66 -2.89 30.25
C LYS A 132 8.28 -2.71 30.86
N ASN A 133 7.93 -1.45 31.18
CA ASN A 133 6.67 -1.14 31.82
C ASN A 133 5.71 -0.49 30.83
N LEU A 134 4.46 -0.95 30.85
CA LEU A 134 3.35 -0.20 30.28
C LEU A 134 2.72 0.64 31.40
N ILE A 135 2.41 1.89 31.11
CA ILE A 135 1.90 2.86 32.08
C ILE A 135 0.64 3.46 31.47
N TYR A 136 -0.43 3.54 32.25
CA TYR A 136 -1.66 4.16 31.78
C TYR A 136 -2.42 4.80 32.94
N LEU A 137 -3.31 5.72 32.60
CA LEU A 137 -4.22 6.36 33.53
C LEU A 137 -5.57 5.65 33.38
N PRO A 138 -6.01 4.79 34.31
CA PRO A 138 -7.27 4.10 34.22
C PRO A 138 -8.46 5.06 34.32
N TYR A 139 -9.66 4.52 34.09
CA TYR A 139 -10.91 5.23 34.35
C TYR A 139 -10.96 5.87 35.75
N ARG A 140 -11.39 7.13 35.79
CA ARG A 140 -11.59 7.88 37.02
C ARG A 140 -12.97 7.54 37.56
N SER A 141 -13.04 6.84 38.70
CA SER A 141 -14.31 6.71 39.44
C SER A 141 -14.74 8.03 40.09
N SER A 142 -13.80 8.97 40.30
CA SER A 142 -14.07 10.31 40.81
C SER A 142 -13.31 11.38 40.03
N VAL A 143 -13.93 12.54 39.81
CA VAL A 143 -13.35 13.65 39.04
C VAL A 143 -12.08 14.25 39.67
N ARG A 144 -11.72 13.86 40.90
CA ARG A 144 -10.64 14.47 41.69
C ARG A 144 -9.47 13.55 42.04
N GLU A 145 -9.46 12.30 41.57
CA GLU A 145 -8.30 11.40 41.74
C GLU A 145 -7.61 11.14 40.40
N GLU A 146 -6.29 11.35 40.36
CA GLU A 146 -5.45 10.90 39.25
C GLU A 146 -4.61 9.71 39.70
N CYS A 147 -4.92 8.54 39.15
CA CYS A 147 -4.18 7.32 39.40
C CYS A 147 -3.29 6.99 38.20
N ILE A 148 -2.02 6.68 38.46
CA ILE A 148 -1.10 6.15 37.47
C ILE A 148 -0.88 4.67 37.79
N VAL A 149 -1.19 3.81 36.81
CA VAL A 149 -0.99 2.36 36.93
C VAL A 149 0.22 1.98 36.10
N VAL A 150 1.17 1.28 36.74
CA VAL A 150 2.37 0.74 36.10
C VAL A 150 2.23 -0.77 36.05
N THR A 151 2.36 -1.35 34.86
CA THR A 151 2.21 -2.77 34.61
C THR A 151 3.40 -3.37 33.85
N LYS A 152 3.53 -4.69 33.92
CA LYS A 152 4.43 -5.49 33.09
C LYS A 152 3.68 -6.64 32.43
N LEU A 153 4.05 -6.96 31.20
CA LEU A 153 3.52 -8.13 30.52
C LEU A 153 4.25 -9.39 31.02
N GLU A 154 3.55 -10.20 31.81
CA GLU A 154 4.13 -11.40 32.43
C GLU A 154 3.17 -12.59 32.28
N LYS A 155 3.71 -13.74 31.84
CA LYS A 155 2.97 -15.01 31.73
C LYS A 155 1.64 -14.93 30.94
N GLY A 156 1.46 -13.90 30.11
CA GLY A 156 0.29 -13.77 29.25
C GLY A 156 -0.77 -12.76 29.61
N SER A 157 -0.53 -11.94 30.63
CA SER A 157 -1.41 -10.82 30.99
C SER A 157 -0.58 -9.68 31.53
N LEU A 158 -1.14 -8.48 31.58
CA LEU A 158 -0.50 -7.39 32.29
C LEU A 158 -0.64 -7.64 33.79
N LYS A 159 0.45 -7.45 34.52
CA LYS A 159 0.49 -7.49 35.97
C LYS A 159 0.80 -6.11 36.48
N THR A 160 -0.08 -5.57 37.32
CA THR A 160 0.22 -4.32 38.01
C THR A 160 1.44 -4.54 38.90
N ILE A 161 2.40 -3.64 38.82
CA ILE A 161 3.57 -3.61 39.71
C ILE A 161 3.45 -2.50 40.75
N ARG A 162 2.76 -1.41 40.39
CA ARG A 162 2.63 -0.22 41.22
C ARG A 162 1.43 0.61 40.76
N LYS A 163 0.68 1.13 41.72
CA LYS A 163 -0.24 2.25 41.52
C LYS A 163 0.26 3.40 42.39
N PHE A 164 0.17 4.62 41.89
CA PHE A 164 0.40 5.81 42.69
C PHE A 164 -0.53 6.90 42.19
N SER A 165 -1.14 7.61 43.13
CA SER A 165 -2.17 8.59 42.84
C SER A 165 -2.01 9.84 43.68
N TYR A 166 -2.65 10.91 43.22
CA TYR A 166 -2.96 12.04 44.06
C TYR A 166 -4.46 12.34 43.99
N HIS A 167 -4.98 12.85 45.09
CA HIS A 167 -6.38 13.23 45.24
C HIS A 167 -6.45 14.63 45.84
N ASP A 168 -7.26 15.51 45.23
CA ASP A 168 -7.59 16.81 45.81
C ASP A 168 -8.52 16.60 47.02
N ILE A 169 -8.05 17.01 48.21
CA ILE A 169 -8.77 16.89 49.47
C ILE A 169 -9.35 18.23 49.97
N GLY A 170 -9.18 19.32 49.22
CA GLY A 170 -9.70 20.64 49.57
C GLY A 170 -8.76 21.78 49.18
N MET A 171 -9.09 22.98 49.66
CA MET A 171 -8.28 24.19 49.51
C MET A 171 -7.79 24.68 50.87
N ASP A 172 -6.60 25.30 50.89
CA ASP A 172 -6.14 26.05 52.05
C ASP A 172 -6.81 27.45 52.13
N ARG A 173 -6.39 28.26 53.10
CA ARG A 173 -6.97 29.60 53.32
C ARG A 173 -6.59 30.63 52.25
N ASP A 174 -5.62 30.30 51.41
CA ASP A 174 -5.10 31.14 50.34
C ASP A 174 -5.58 30.63 48.97
N ASP A 175 -6.65 29.81 48.95
CA ASP A 175 -7.26 29.19 47.77
C ASP A 175 -6.32 28.24 46.99
N ASN A 176 -5.27 27.70 47.61
CA ASN A 176 -4.43 26.67 46.98
C ASN A 176 -5.00 25.27 47.21
N TYR A 177 -4.99 24.44 46.17
CA TYR A 177 -5.37 23.02 46.28
C TYR A 177 -4.42 22.24 47.18
N ILE A 178 -5.00 21.42 48.06
CA ILE A 178 -4.30 20.47 48.92
C ILE A 178 -4.47 19.07 48.33
N TYR A 179 -3.35 18.37 48.14
CA TYR A 179 -3.34 17.03 47.59
C TYR A 179 -2.89 16.00 48.62
N GLU A 180 -3.62 14.90 48.71
CA GLU A 180 -3.17 13.67 49.35
C GLU A 180 -2.53 12.77 48.30
N TYR A 181 -1.35 12.23 48.60
CA TYR A 181 -0.64 11.31 47.71
C TYR A 181 -0.68 9.90 48.29
N SER A 182 -0.86 8.90 47.42
CA SER A 182 -0.91 7.51 47.85
C SER A 182 -0.22 6.56 46.89
N THR A 183 0.11 5.37 47.37
CA THR A 183 0.59 4.26 46.54
C THR A 183 0.00 2.93 46.97
N SER A 184 -0.13 1.99 46.03
CA SER A 184 -0.35 0.58 46.32
C SER A 184 0.61 -0.30 45.53
N LYS A 185 0.96 -1.46 46.11
CA LYS A 185 1.84 -2.44 45.47
C LYS A 185 0.99 -3.49 44.76
N GLY A 186 1.32 -3.74 43.49
CA GLY A 186 0.65 -4.76 42.70
C GLY A 186 -0.85 -4.50 42.55
N GLU A 187 -1.64 -5.56 42.70
CA GLU A 187 -3.11 -5.49 42.65
C GLU A 187 -3.78 -5.11 43.97
N SER A 188 -3.01 -4.78 45.01
CA SER A 188 -3.59 -4.40 46.30
C SER A 188 -4.48 -3.16 46.16
N GLN A 189 -5.65 -3.24 46.80
CA GLN A 189 -6.58 -2.12 46.96
C GLN A 189 -6.21 -1.25 48.17
N GLU A 190 -5.35 -1.73 49.07
CA GLU A 190 -4.87 -0.95 50.20
C GLU A 190 -3.93 0.15 49.72
N LYS A 191 -4.31 1.40 50.01
CA LYS A 191 -3.52 2.59 49.72
C LYS A 191 -2.67 2.94 50.93
N THR A 192 -1.39 3.21 50.70
CA THR A 192 -0.48 3.80 51.67
C THR A 192 -0.34 5.28 51.36
N ILE A 193 -0.64 6.15 52.33
CA ILE A 193 -0.40 7.59 52.20
C ILE A 193 1.10 7.85 52.19
N ILE A 194 1.55 8.67 51.24
CA ILE A 194 2.96 9.00 51.03
C ILE A 194 3.14 10.52 50.93
N SER A 195 4.37 10.98 51.09
CA SER A 195 4.71 12.39 50.83
C SER A 195 4.69 12.71 49.34
N LYS A 196 4.52 13.99 48.98
CA LYS A 196 4.70 14.46 47.61
C LYS A 196 6.07 14.07 47.04
N LYS A 197 7.14 14.15 47.84
CA LYS A 197 8.49 13.78 47.42
C LYS A 197 8.59 12.30 47.02
N GLU A 198 7.90 11.41 47.72
CA GLU A 198 7.84 10.00 47.36
C GLU A 198 7.01 9.77 46.10
N TYR A 199 5.87 10.47 45.94
CA TYR A 199 5.10 10.46 44.69
C TYR A 199 5.97 10.90 43.50
N ASP A 200 6.65 12.04 43.63
CA ASP A 200 7.54 12.57 42.59
C ASP A 200 8.65 11.55 42.26
N SER A 201 9.21 10.87 43.27
CA SER A 201 10.20 9.81 43.04
C SER A 201 9.64 8.61 42.25
N TYR A 202 8.37 8.22 42.46
CA TYR A 202 7.72 7.21 41.63
C TYR A 202 7.44 7.69 40.22
N PHE A 203 7.01 8.95 40.08
CA PHE A 203 6.80 9.58 38.79
C PHE A 203 8.10 9.64 37.99
N ASP A 204 9.20 10.11 38.58
CA ASP A 204 10.53 10.12 37.97
C ASP A 204 10.99 8.71 37.60
N LYS A 205 10.76 7.75 38.50
CA LYS A 205 11.14 6.37 38.26
C LYS A 205 10.39 5.75 37.10
N TYR A 206 9.09 5.97 36.94
CA TYR A 206 8.31 5.21 35.96
C TYR A 206 7.97 6.02 34.71
N VAL A 207 7.60 7.29 34.88
CA VAL A 207 6.91 8.10 33.87
C VAL A 207 7.85 9.05 33.13
N ASN A 208 8.83 9.66 33.82
CA ASN A 208 9.65 10.72 33.22
C ASN A 208 10.44 10.25 31.97
N ASP A 209 10.86 8.98 31.95
CA ASP A 209 11.50 8.34 30.79
C ASP A 209 10.57 7.47 29.95
N ALA A 210 9.27 7.46 30.24
CA ALA A 210 8.29 6.74 29.43
C ALA A 210 7.90 7.54 28.18
N GLU A 211 7.63 6.81 27.10
CA GLU A 211 7.28 7.37 25.81
C GLU A 211 5.81 7.09 25.50
N ARG A 212 5.11 8.04 24.89
CA ARG A 212 3.74 7.81 24.42
C ARG A 212 3.71 6.70 23.37
N ILE A 213 2.78 5.76 23.53
CA ILE A 213 2.46 4.77 22.50
C ILE A 213 1.49 5.41 21.50
N GLU A 214 1.93 5.49 20.25
CA GLU A 214 1.10 5.94 19.14
C GLU A 214 0.27 4.79 18.56
N LEU A 215 -1.02 5.06 18.33
CA LEU A 215 -1.94 4.17 17.64
C LEU A 215 -2.31 4.76 16.28
N TYR A 216 -2.19 3.95 15.23
CA TYR A 216 -2.40 4.32 13.84
C TYR A 216 -3.76 3.83 13.35
N GLU A 217 -4.48 4.63 12.56
CA GLU A 217 -5.81 4.22 12.06
C GLU A 217 -5.70 2.88 11.30
N ASN A 218 -6.65 1.97 11.53
CA ASN A 218 -6.67 0.64 10.94
C ASN A 218 -7.11 0.67 9.47
N THR A 219 -6.27 1.25 8.62
CA THR A 219 -6.43 1.26 7.16
C THR A 219 -5.65 0.11 6.52
N LYS A 220 -6.04 -0.30 5.30
CA LYS A 220 -5.28 -1.29 4.51
C LYS A 220 -3.82 -0.86 4.32
N GLN A 221 -3.60 0.44 4.10
CA GLN A 221 -2.26 1.02 3.96
C GLN A 221 -1.43 0.86 5.23
N ASN A 222 -1.97 1.22 6.39
CA ASN A 222 -1.26 1.10 7.66
C ASN A 222 -1.01 -0.37 8.00
N ARG A 223 -1.96 -1.28 7.80
CA ARG A 223 -1.72 -2.73 8.01
C ARG A 223 -0.56 -3.24 7.15
N ASN A 224 -0.49 -2.85 5.88
CA ASN A 224 0.62 -3.25 5.01
C ASN A 224 1.98 -2.69 5.50
N LEU A 225 1.98 -1.44 5.96
CA LEU A 225 3.17 -0.75 6.45
C LEU A 225 3.72 -1.38 7.74
N TYR A 226 2.88 -1.51 8.77
CA TYR A 226 3.29 -1.91 10.11
C TYR A 226 3.35 -3.43 10.32
N LEU A 227 2.52 -4.21 9.63
CA LEU A 227 2.42 -5.67 9.83
C LEU A 227 3.13 -6.49 8.74
N GLN A 228 3.15 -6.04 7.49
CA GLN A 228 3.78 -6.82 6.41
C GLN A 228 5.19 -6.35 6.05
N GLY A 229 5.57 -5.12 6.40
CA GLY A 229 6.75 -4.48 5.81
C GLY A 229 6.68 -4.39 4.28
N LYS A 230 5.48 -4.56 3.70
CA LYS A 230 5.23 -4.46 2.26
C LYS A 230 4.91 -3.02 1.92
N ASN A 231 6.00 -2.28 1.77
CA ASN A 231 5.96 -0.83 1.57
C ASN A 231 6.35 -0.51 0.13
N THR A 232 6.04 -1.41 -0.81
CA THR A 232 6.45 -1.24 -2.21
C THR A 232 5.44 -0.36 -2.93
N VAL A 233 5.93 0.73 -3.51
CA VAL A 233 5.13 1.63 -4.34
C VAL A 233 5.67 1.55 -5.75
N GLU A 234 4.80 1.23 -6.70
CA GLU A 234 5.14 1.23 -8.13
C GLU A 234 4.63 2.52 -8.76
N VAL A 235 5.52 3.24 -9.45
CA VAL A 235 5.26 4.60 -9.93
C VAL A 235 5.84 4.80 -11.32
N GLY A 236 5.17 5.59 -12.15
CA GLY A 236 5.67 5.99 -13.47
C GLY A 236 6.70 7.11 -13.39
N VAL A 237 7.52 7.25 -14.43
CA VAL A 237 8.43 8.41 -14.56
C VAL A 237 7.60 9.69 -14.67
N GLY A 238 7.92 10.71 -13.86
CA GLY A 238 7.20 11.98 -13.85
C GLY A 238 5.88 11.99 -13.08
N GLN A 239 5.37 10.83 -12.63
CA GLN A 239 4.16 10.74 -11.83
C GLN A 239 4.33 11.48 -10.49
N LYS A 240 3.36 12.32 -10.14
CA LYS A 240 3.33 13.02 -8.85
C LYS A 240 2.65 12.16 -7.80
N ILE A 241 3.39 11.77 -6.77
CA ILE A 241 2.89 10.97 -5.65
C ILE A 241 3.42 11.56 -4.36
N GLN A 242 2.59 11.58 -3.31
CA GLN A 242 3.01 11.95 -1.97
C GLN A 242 2.93 10.72 -1.06
N LEU A 243 4.00 10.46 -0.31
CA LEU A 243 3.96 9.54 0.81
C LEU A 243 3.52 10.31 2.05
N SER A 244 2.51 9.78 2.73
CA SER A 244 2.03 10.32 4.01
C SER A 244 2.21 9.30 5.12
N LEU A 245 2.45 9.82 6.32
CA LEU A 245 2.39 9.07 7.58
C LEU A 245 1.33 9.74 8.45
N ASP A 246 0.43 8.95 9.01
CA ASP A 246 -0.53 9.41 10.01
C ASP A 246 0.15 9.44 11.39
N VAL A 247 0.88 10.52 11.68
CA VAL A 247 1.62 10.71 12.95
C VAL A 247 1.17 12.01 13.62
N LYS A 248 0.50 11.90 14.78
CA LYS A 248 -0.11 13.07 15.45
C LYS A 248 0.82 13.85 16.37
N PHE A 249 1.81 13.21 16.99
CA PHE A 249 2.62 13.81 18.05
C PHE A 249 4.13 13.78 17.74
N SER A 250 4.49 13.91 16.45
CA SER A 250 5.90 13.91 16.03
C SER A 250 6.47 15.33 15.89
N ASP A 251 7.74 15.49 16.22
CA ASP A 251 8.49 16.76 16.11
C ASP A 251 8.95 17.08 14.66
N LYS A 252 8.16 16.64 13.67
CA LYS A 252 8.40 16.59 12.21
C LYS A 252 8.88 15.23 11.70
N VAL A 253 8.36 14.86 10.54
CA VAL A 253 8.84 13.75 9.73
C VAL A 253 9.98 14.24 8.84
N THR A 254 11.10 13.51 8.84
CA THR A 254 12.22 13.77 7.92
C THR A 254 12.30 12.66 6.88
N TRP A 255 12.47 13.05 5.62
CA TRP A 255 12.48 12.13 4.49
C TRP A 255 13.87 12.04 3.86
N SER A 256 14.21 10.85 3.38
CA SER A 256 15.45 10.59 2.66
C SER A 256 15.24 9.53 1.57
N SER A 257 16.10 9.53 0.55
CA SER A 257 16.10 8.51 -0.51
C SER A 257 17.47 7.87 -0.57
N SER A 258 17.51 6.54 -0.71
CA SER A 258 18.74 5.78 -0.89
C SER A 258 19.41 6.06 -2.24
N ASN A 259 18.66 6.57 -3.23
CA ASN A 259 19.21 6.98 -4.52
C ASN A 259 18.39 8.12 -5.15
N LYS A 260 18.87 9.36 -4.98
CA LYS A 260 18.26 10.60 -5.53
C LYS A 260 18.34 10.71 -7.06
N SER A 261 19.16 9.94 -7.74
CA SER A 261 19.16 9.90 -9.21
C SER A 261 18.02 9.06 -9.78
N ILE A 262 17.44 8.17 -8.96
CA ILE A 262 16.29 7.34 -9.30
C ILE A 262 15.02 8.00 -8.75
N VAL A 263 14.95 8.26 -7.44
CA VAL A 263 13.79 8.86 -6.77
C VAL A 263 14.25 9.96 -5.82
N GLU A 264 13.70 11.17 -5.95
CA GLU A 264 13.79 12.20 -4.91
C GLU A 264 12.54 12.22 -4.04
N VAL A 265 12.71 12.70 -2.81
CA VAL A 265 11.64 12.99 -1.86
C VAL A 265 11.89 14.35 -1.24
N ASP A 266 10.85 15.17 -1.13
CA ASP A 266 10.93 16.48 -0.46
C ASP A 266 10.56 16.39 1.04
N LYS A 267 10.55 17.55 1.72
CA LYS A 267 10.25 17.62 3.16
C LYS A 267 8.81 17.24 3.50
N SER A 268 7.89 17.33 2.55
CA SER A 268 6.47 17.00 2.71
C SER A 268 6.16 15.56 2.29
N GLY A 269 7.17 14.78 1.90
CA GLY A 269 6.99 13.42 1.40
C GLY A 269 6.59 13.34 -0.07
N ASN A 270 6.64 14.43 -0.84
CA ASN A 270 6.38 14.38 -2.28
C ASN A 270 7.54 13.69 -2.99
N ILE A 271 7.20 12.69 -3.79
CA ILE A 271 8.12 11.85 -4.54
C ILE A 271 8.24 12.38 -5.96
N LYS A 272 9.49 12.49 -6.44
CA LYS A 272 9.81 12.81 -7.83
C LYS A 272 10.53 11.62 -8.48
N PRO A 273 9.82 10.77 -9.24
CA PRO A 273 10.40 9.67 -9.98
C PRO A 273 11.19 10.18 -11.20
N LYS A 274 12.51 9.93 -11.25
CA LYS A 274 13.40 10.45 -12.30
C LYS A 274 13.76 9.42 -13.36
N LYS A 275 14.09 8.20 -12.96
CA LYS A 275 14.63 7.17 -13.86
C LYS A 275 14.16 5.78 -13.44
N LEU A 276 13.97 4.88 -14.41
CA LEU A 276 13.72 3.46 -14.15
C LEU A 276 14.72 2.89 -13.14
N GLY A 277 14.22 2.07 -12.22
CA GLY A 277 15.03 1.48 -11.17
C GLY A 277 14.25 1.32 -9.86
N THR A 278 14.98 1.03 -8.79
CA THR A 278 14.41 0.92 -7.44
C THR A 278 15.23 1.77 -6.47
N ALA A 279 14.54 2.49 -5.59
CA ALA A 279 15.14 3.23 -4.49
C ALA A 279 14.31 3.02 -3.22
N THR A 280 14.96 3.06 -2.07
CA THR A 280 14.27 3.06 -0.78
C THR A 280 14.11 4.50 -0.31
N VAL A 281 12.87 4.91 -0.07
CA VAL A 281 12.57 6.19 0.58
C VAL A 281 12.30 5.94 2.05
N THR A 282 13.02 6.62 2.93
CA THR A 282 12.89 6.46 4.38
C THR A 282 12.29 7.70 5.00
N ALA A 283 11.13 7.53 5.64
CA ALA A 283 10.58 8.49 6.58
C ALA A 283 11.15 8.21 7.96
N THR A 284 11.56 9.26 8.65
CA THR A 284 12.10 9.21 10.00
C THR A 284 11.24 10.09 10.87
N VAL A 285 10.56 9.48 11.82
CA VAL A 285 9.69 10.16 12.77
C VAL A 285 10.47 10.33 14.05
N LYS A 286 10.68 11.58 14.47
CA LYS A 286 11.33 11.90 15.74
C LYS A 286 10.25 12.26 16.75
N TYR A 287 10.30 11.59 17.89
CA TYR A 287 9.56 11.93 19.09
C TYR A 287 10.56 12.53 20.10
N VAL A 288 10.06 13.00 21.25
CA VAL A 288 10.88 13.67 22.28
C VAL A 288 12.15 12.87 22.61
N LYS A 289 12.01 11.56 22.87
CA LYS A 289 13.12 10.64 23.20
C LYS A 289 13.35 9.52 22.16
N HIS A 290 12.39 9.27 21.27
CA HIS A 290 12.44 8.18 20.29
C HIS A 290 12.70 8.62 18.85
N LYS A 291 13.17 7.69 18.03
CA LYS A 291 13.29 7.83 16.58
C LYS A 291 12.85 6.55 15.89
N GLU A 292 11.75 6.62 15.15
CA GLU A 292 11.24 5.51 14.35
C GLU A 292 11.53 5.75 12.86
N LYS A 293 11.76 4.66 12.11
CA LYS A 293 12.04 4.73 10.66
C LYS A 293 11.10 3.82 9.88
N PHE A 294 10.48 4.38 8.85
CA PHE A 294 9.64 3.69 7.88
C PHE A 294 10.31 3.69 6.52
N SER A 295 10.48 2.52 5.89
CA SER A 295 11.18 2.39 4.62
C SER A 295 10.26 1.93 3.51
N PHE A 296 10.08 2.75 2.48
CA PHE A 296 9.24 2.50 1.31
C PHE A 296 10.11 2.09 0.12
N LYS A 297 9.85 0.93 -0.49
CA LYS A 297 10.55 0.48 -1.69
C LYS A 297 9.87 1.06 -2.92
N ILE A 298 10.43 2.09 -3.50
CA ILE A 298 9.87 2.75 -4.68
C ILE A 298 10.45 2.09 -5.93
N LYS A 299 9.58 1.52 -6.77
CA LYS A 299 9.94 0.91 -8.06
C LYS A 299 9.44 1.81 -9.18
N ILE A 300 10.35 2.41 -9.93
CA ILE A 300 10.00 3.21 -11.10
C ILE A 300 9.82 2.27 -12.30
N LYS A 301 8.64 2.33 -12.89
CA LYS A 301 8.19 1.53 -14.02
C LYS A 301 8.10 2.38 -15.28
N ASP A 302 8.18 1.71 -16.43
CA ASP A 302 8.02 2.37 -17.73
C ASP A 302 6.55 2.64 -18.05
N ASP A 303 6.34 3.46 -19.08
CA ASP A 303 5.00 3.87 -19.51
C ASP A 303 4.18 2.69 -20.05
N LYS A 304 4.84 1.64 -20.57
CA LYS A 304 4.18 0.41 -21.07
C LYS A 304 3.50 -0.37 -19.95
N TYR A 305 4.18 -0.46 -18.80
CA TYR A 305 3.62 -1.05 -17.60
C TYR A 305 2.57 -0.14 -16.98
N MET A 306 2.89 1.15 -16.85
CA MET A 306 2.05 2.08 -16.11
C MET A 306 0.75 2.45 -16.82
N SER A 307 0.69 2.47 -18.16
CA SER A 307 -0.57 2.75 -18.86
C SER A 307 -1.64 1.72 -18.50
N LYS A 308 -1.29 0.44 -18.42
CA LYS A 308 -2.19 -0.64 -18.00
C LYS A 308 -2.63 -0.48 -16.55
N VAL A 309 -1.70 -0.16 -15.65
CA VAL A 309 -1.99 0.06 -14.22
C VAL A 309 -2.94 1.23 -14.02
N VAL A 310 -2.68 2.35 -14.70
CA VAL A 310 -3.48 3.58 -14.56
C VAL A 310 -4.87 3.40 -15.14
N TYR A 311 -5.02 2.75 -16.30
CA TYR A 311 -6.35 2.47 -16.84
C TYR A 311 -7.12 1.47 -15.99
N ARG A 312 -6.46 0.44 -15.45
CA ARG A 312 -7.08 -0.47 -14.49
C ARG A 312 -7.64 0.29 -13.28
N GLN A 313 -6.83 1.16 -12.67
CA GLN A 313 -7.24 1.98 -11.52
C GLN A 313 -8.39 2.93 -11.88
N PHE A 314 -8.33 3.56 -13.05
CA PHE A 314 -9.40 4.43 -13.55
C PHE A 314 -10.72 3.66 -13.65
N LEU A 315 -10.70 2.48 -14.28
CA LEU A 315 -11.89 1.64 -14.44
C LEU A 315 -12.42 1.09 -13.10
N GLU A 316 -11.53 0.67 -12.19
CA GLU A 316 -11.90 0.23 -10.83
C GLU A 316 -12.58 1.36 -10.02
N GLU A 317 -12.07 2.60 -10.12
CA GLU A 317 -12.66 3.75 -9.43
C GLU A 317 -14.01 4.17 -10.02
N MET A 318 -14.19 4.07 -11.34
CA MET A 318 -15.49 4.27 -11.98
C MET A 318 -16.52 3.26 -11.46
N GLU A 319 -16.16 1.98 -11.42
CA GLU A 319 -17.04 0.92 -10.91
C GLU A 319 -17.42 1.14 -9.45
N LYS A 320 -16.43 1.43 -8.60
CA LYS A 320 -16.64 1.69 -7.17
C LYS A 320 -17.60 2.87 -6.91
N LYS A 321 -17.52 3.91 -7.74
CA LYS A 321 -18.35 5.12 -7.61
C LYS A 321 -19.66 5.04 -8.40
N GLN A 322 -19.92 3.92 -9.08
CA GLN A 322 -21.07 3.75 -9.97
C GLN A 322 -21.17 4.90 -11.00
N ILE A 323 -20.02 5.36 -11.50
CA ILE A 323 -19.95 6.42 -12.51
C ILE A 323 -20.16 5.79 -13.88
N GLY A 324 -21.13 6.30 -14.63
CA GLY A 324 -21.42 5.85 -15.99
C GLY A 324 -22.92 5.67 -16.27
N SER A 325 -23.26 5.47 -17.53
CA SER A 325 -24.64 5.27 -18.01
C SER A 325 -25.14 3.82 -17.82
N GLY A 326 -24.24 2.89 -17.47
CA GLY A 326 -24.51 1.45 -17.46
C GLY A 326 -24.33 0.79 -18.83
N TYR A 327 -24.19 1.58 -19.90
CA TYR A 327 -23.87 1.15 -21.26
C TYR A 327 -22.42 1.45 -21.66
N ASP A 328 -21.61 1.97 -20.73
CA ASP A 328 -20.28 2.49 -21.07
C ASP A 328 -19.35 1.39 -21.56
N THR A 329 -18.79 1.54 -22.74
CA THR A 329 -17.92 0.53 -23.33
C THR A 329 -16.47 1.00 -23.31
N PHE A 330 -15.54 0.07 -23.23
CA PHE A 330 -14.11 0.40 -23.25
C PHE A 330 -13.31 -0.60 -24.07
N ALA A 331 -12.18 -0.11 -24.56
CA ALA A 331 -11.19 -0.90 -25.26
C ALA A 331 -9.80 -0.38 -24.95
N ILE A 332 -8.84 -1.30 -24.82
CA ILE A 332 -7.43 -0.97 -24.77
C ILE A 332 -6.77 -1.45 -26.06
N PHE A 333 -5.95 -0.61 -26.65
CA PHE A 333 -5.24 -0.93 -27.89
C PHE A 333 -3.91 -0.18 -27.92
N ASP A 334 -3.00 -0.66 -28.76
CA ASP A 334 -1.71 0.00 -28.99
C ASP A 334 -1.78 0.63 -30.37
N ILE A 335 -2.03 1.95 -30.42
CA ILE A 335 -2.32 2.63 -31.67
C ILE A 335 -1.09 2.66 -32.59
N ASN A 336 0.11 2.75 -32.02
CA ASN A 336 1.35 3.04 -32.74
C ASN A 336 2.40 1.90 -32.67
N GLY A 337 2.11 0.84 -31.93
CA GLY A 337 2.99 -0.32 -31.74
C GLY A 337 4.14 -0.07 -30.77
N ASP A 338 4.09 0.99 -29.95
CA ASP A 338 5.18 1.31 -29.01
C ASP A 338 5.07 0.55 -27.67
N GLY A 339 3.96 -0.15 -27.44
CA GLY A 339 3.64 -0.92 -26.24
C GLY A 339 3.02 -0.11 -25.09
N VAL A 340 2.85 1.20 -25.25
CA VAL A 340 2.05 2.06 -24.37
C VAL A 340 0.61 1.99 -24.85
N MET A 341 -0.24 1.33 -24.08
CA MET A 341 -1.66 1.23 -24.43
C MET A 341 -2.36 2.60 -24.42
N GLU A 342 -3.31 2.79 -25.33
CA GLU A 342 -4.39 3.76 -25.29
C GLU A 342 -5.66 3.15 -24.70
N LEU A 343 -6.51 3.99 -24.15
CA LEU A 343 -7.85 3.64 -23.66
C LEU A 343 -8.90 4.38 -24.48
N LEU A 344 -9.81 3.65 -25.10
CA LEU A 344 -11.12 4.17 -25.50
C LEU A 344 -12.08 3.95 -24.34
N HIS A 345 -12.76 5.01 -23.92
CA HIS A 345 -13.93 4.98 -23.06
C HIS A 345 -15.10 5.62 -23.78
N SER A 346 -16.19 4.89 -23.95
CA SER A 346 -17.38 5.33 -24.67
C SER A 346 -18.56 5.36 -23.72
N ASP A 347 -19.12 6.53 -23.48
CA ASP A 347 -20.36 6.76 -22.75
C ASP A 347 -21.37 7.49 -23.67
N ALA A 348 -21.80 8.70 -23.32
CA ALA A 348 -22.45 9.64 -24.24
C ALA A 348 -21.52 10.12 -25.37
N LYS A 349 -20.20 10.01 -25.19
CA LYS A 349 -19.18 10.27 -26.22
C LYS A 349 -18.07 9.22 -26.18
N MET A 350 -17.44 8.97 -27.32
CA MET A 350 -16.19 8.19 -27.39
C MET A 350 -15.00 9.09 -27.07
N THR A 351 -14.34 8.83 -25.94
CA THR A 351 -13.13 9.56 -25.51
C THR A 351 -11.92 8.64 -25.56
N TYR A 352 -10.85 9.12 -26.19
CA TYR A 352 -9.60 8.39 -26.34
C TYR A 352 -8.55 8.98 -25.42
N TYR A 353 -7.84 8.15 -24.69
CA TYR A 353 -6.80 8.54 -23.76
C TYR A 353 -5.48 7.85 -24.09
N THR A 354 -4.38 8.54 -23.80
CA THR A 354 -3.01 7.99 -23.80
C THR A 354 -2.38 8.21 -22.42
N TYR A 355 -1.27 7.54 -22.16
CA TYR A 355 -0.50 7.71 -20.92
C TYR A 355 0.85 8.36 -21.22
N VAL A 356 1.13 9.49 -20.57
CA VAL A 356 2.36 10.25 -20.81
C VAL A 356 2.91 10.78 -19.49
N LYS A 357 4.15 10.39 -19.16
CA LYS A 357 4.92 10.96 -18.03
C LYS A 357 4.15 10.98 -16.70
N GLY A 358 3.46 9.90 -16.37
CA GLY A 358 2.74 9.82 -15.09
C GLY A 358 1.24 10.10 -15.17
N GLU A 359 0.73 10.60 -16.29
CA GLU A 359 -0.64 11.12 -16.40
C GLU A 359 -1.39 10.48 -17.55
N MET A 360 -2.65 10.13 -17.30
CA MET A 360 -3.64 9.84 -18.34
C MET A 360 -4.06 11.16 -18.99
N LYS A 361 -4.01 11.23 -20.32
CA LYS A 361 -4.32 12.44 -21.10
C LYS A 361 -5.31 12.13 -22.20
N GLU A 362 -6.34 12.97 -22.33
CA GLU A 362 -7.27 12.90 -23.47
C GLU A 362 -6.51 13.22 -24.76
N LEU A 363 -6.70 12.38 -25.77
CA LEU A 363 -6.20 12.55 -27.13
C LEU A 363 -7.23 13.29 -27.99
N THR A 364 -8.48 12.84 -27.93
CA THR A 364 -9.62 13.36 -28.70
C THR A 364 -10.92 12.77 -28.16
N SER A 365 -12.06 13.35 -28.52
CA SER A 365 -13.38 12.76 -28.32
C SER A 365 -14.34 13.05 -29.48
N THR A 366 -15.32 12.16 -29.69
CA THR A 366 -16.38 12.30 -30.71
C THR A 366 -17.73 11.78 -30.17
N ILE A 367 -18.83 12.31 -30.69
CA ILE A 367 -20.20 12.03 -30.22
C ILE A 367 -20.95 11.01 -31.09
N GLU A 368 -20.50 10.74 -32.32
CA GLU A 368 -21.22 9.88 -33.27
C GLU A 368 -20.29 8.91 -34.02
N GLY A 369 -20.89 7.77 -34.41
CA GLY A 369 -20.29 6.70 -35.22
C GLY A 369 -19.37 5.74 -34.46
N GLY A 370 -18.22 5.38 -35.01
CA GLY A 370 -17.36 4.33 -34.47
C GLY A 370 -15.88 4.54 -34.75
N SER A 371 -15.05 3.57 -34.36
CA SER A 371 -13.61 3.65 -34.60
C SER A 371 -12.93 2.32 -34.83
N PHE A 372 -11.86 2.40 -35.61
CA PHE A 372 -10.95 1.29 -35.83
C PHE A 372 -9.52 1.83 -35.91
N TYR A 373 -8.55 0.96 -35.67
CA TYR A 373 -7.14 1.32 -35.71
C TYR A 373 -6.37 0.46 -36.72
N ASN A 374 -5.44 1.07 -37.43
CA ASN A 374 -4.51 0.38 -38.31
C ASN A 374 -3.14 0.31 -37.63
N PRO A 375 -2.76 -0.82 -37.00
CA PRO A 375 -1.49 -0.94 -36.29
C PRO A 375 -0.28 -0.83 -37.24
N LYS A 376 -0.42 -1.19 -38.51
CA LYS A 376 0.68 -1.13 -39.49
C LYS A 376 1.02 0.28 -39.91
N LYS A 377 0.04 1.19 -39.89
CA LYS A 377 0.21 2.60 -40.29
C LYS A 377 0.15 3.57 -39.11
N SER A 378 -0.19 3.05 -37.94
CA SER A 378 -0.46 3.82 -36.72
C SER A 378 -1.58 4.83 -36.90
N TYR A 379 -2.64 4.43 -37.62
CA TYR A 379 -3.81 5.27 -37.86
C TYR A 379 -4.91 4.95 -36.86
N LEU A 380 -5.53 6.00 -36.33
CA LEU A 380 -6.86 5.94 -35.73
C LEU A 380 -7.82 6.53 -36.74
N VAL A 381 -8.84 5.76 -37.08
CA VAL A 381 -9.92 6.23 -37.94
C VAL A 381 -11.16 6.39 -37.09
N LEU A 382 -11.68 7.60 -37.08
CA LEU A 382 -12.97 7.92 -36.50
C LEU A 382 -13.96 8.06 -37.65
N TRP A 383 -15.11 7.42 -37.56
CA TRP A 383 -16.12 7.55 -38.58
C TRP A 383 -17.44 7.98 -37.99
N GLU A 384 -18.20 8.76 -38.76
CA GLU A 384 -19.56 9.21 -38.47
C GLU A 384 -20.43 8.99 -39.71
N SER A 385 -21.74 8.91 -39.51
CA SER A 385 -22.69 8.61 -40.59
C SER A 385 -23.96 9.40 -40.42
N ASP A 386 -24.22 10.30 -41.36
CA ASP A 386 -25.50 11.01 -41.51
C ASP A 386 -26.04 10.79 -42.93
N GLY A 387 -26.11 9.52 -43.30
CA GLY A 387 -26.42 9.02 -44.63
C GLY A 387 -25.17 8.58 -45.41
N ASP A 388 -24.27 9.51 -45.70
CA ASP A 388 -22.92 9.16 -46.16
C ASP A 388 -21.97 8.95 -44.96
N ILE A 389 -20.89 8.19 -45.16
CA ILE A 389 -19.93 7.89 -44.09
C ILE A 389 -18.69 8.75 -44.24
N TRP A 390 -18.36 9.51 -43.20
CA TRP A 390 -17.14 10.32 -43.13
C TRP A 390 -16.10 9.64 -42.27
N TYR A 391 -14.92 9.35 -42.83
CA TYR A 391 -13.78 8.80 -42.11
C TYR A 391 -12.73 9.87 -41.89
N ASN A 392 -12.55 10.29 -40.64
CA ASN A 392 -11.48 11.18 -40.20
C ASN A 392 -10.27 10.34 -39.82
N VAL A 393 -9.17 10.47 -40.58
CA VAL A 393 -7.96 9.66 -40.38
C VAL A 393 -6.92 10.45 -39.61
N TYR A 394 -6.49 9.92 -38.46
CA TYR A 394 -5.45 10.50 -37.62
C TYR A 394 -4.24 9.57 -37.55
N LYS A 395 -3.06 10.15 -37.36
CA LYS A 395 -1.84 9.42 -37.05
C LYS A 395 -1.30 9.84 -35.70
N MET A 396 -0.90 8.87 -34.88
CA MET A 396 -0.22 9.14 -33.63
C MET A 396 1.24 9.53 -33.87
N LYS A 397 1.66 10.68 -33.34
CA LYS A 397 3.06 11.12 -33.34
C LYS A 397 3.34 11.91 -32.05
N ASN A 398 4.38 11.52 -31.31
CA ASN A 398 4.78 12.18 -30.06
C ASN A 398 3.62 12.32 -29.05
N ASN A 399 2.82 11.26 -28.89
CA ASN A 399 1.66 11.19 -28.00
C ASN A 399 0.57 12.24 -28.32
N LYS A 400 0.46 12.60 -29.60
CA LYS A 400 -0.59 13.46 -30.14
C LYS A 400 -1.14 12.87 -31.43
N LEU A 401 -2.43 13.02 -31.63
CA LEU A 401 -3.07 12.73 -32.90
C LEU A 401 -2.85 13.91 -33.85
N THR A 402 -2.33 13.61 -35.04
CA THR A 402 -2.23 14.57 -36.15
C THR A 402 -3.20 14.13 -37.22
N HIS A 403 -4.05 15.05 -37.69
CA HIS A 403 -4.94 14.79 -38.82
C HIS A 403 -4.12 14.43 -40.08
N VAL A 404 -4.59 13.44 -40.83
CA VAL A 404 -3.94 12.95 -42.05
C VAL A 404 -4.78 13.29 -43.27
N THR A 405 -6.06 12.93 -43.26
CA THR A 405 -6.99 13.12 -44.36
C THR A 405 -8.41 12.80 -43.90
N ASP A 406 -9.39 13.36 -44.61
CA ASP A 406 -10.80 12.95 -44.52
C ASP A 406 -11.14 12.11 -45.75
N ILE A 407 -11.92 11.04 -45.56
CA ILE A 407 -12.40 10.18 -46.64
C ILE A 407 -13.92 10.10 -46.55
N LEU A 408 -14.61 10.55 -47.59
CA LEU A 408 -16.05 10.40 -47.73
C LEU A 408 -16.36 9.10 -48.47
N TYR A 409 -17.25 8.29 -47.92
CA TYR A 409 -17.89 7.17 -48.62
C TYR A 409 -19.35 7.54 -48.90
N ALA A 410 -19.66 7.78 -50.18
CA ALA A 410 -20.99 8.15 -50.65
C ALA A 410 -21.88 6.91 -50.72
N ALA A 411 -22.52 6.55 -49.61
CA ALA A 411 -23.19 5.27 -49.42
C ALA A 411 -24.42 5.09 -50.32
N TYR A 412 -25.05 6.19 -50.75
CA TYR A 412 -26.23 6.18 -51.64
C TYR A 412 -25.90 6.35 -53.13
N SER A 413 -24.63 6.49 -53.49
CA SER A 413 -24.23 6.39 -54.90
C SER A 413 -24.43 4.95 -55.38
N SER A 414 -24.85 4.76 -56.63
CA SER A 414 -25.17 3.45 -57.21
C SER A 414 -24.04 2.42 -57.14
N ASN A 415 -22.80 2.85 -56.87
CA ASN A 415 -21.61 2.01 -56.79
C ASN A 415 -20.80 2.13 -55.47
N GLY A 416 -21.22 2.98 -54.51
CA GLY A 416 -20.46 3.23 -53.28
C GLY A 416 -19.08 3.86 -53.55
N ASP A 417 -19.06 5.14 -53.91
CA ASP A 417 -17.84 5.86 -54.29
C ASP A 417 -17.11 6.47 -53.08
N TYR A 418 -15.77 6.49 -53.14
CA TYR A 418 -14.91 7.12 -52.13
C TYR A 418 -14.34 8.44 -52.65
N PHE A 419 -14.17 9.42 -51.77
CA PHE A 419 -13.60 10.73 -52.10
C PHE A 419 -12.58 11.20 -51.07
N ILE A 420 -11.52 11.85 -51.54
CA ILE A 420 -10.59 12.67 -50.74
C ILE A 420 -10.53 14.05 -51.40
N ASP A 421 -10.67 15.14 -50.63
CA ASP A 421 -10.68 16.51 -51.15
C ASP A 421 -11.60 16.71 -52.37
N LYS A 422 -12.80 16.10 -52.31
CA LYS A 422 -13.81 16.08 -53.40
C LYS A 422 -13.38 15.36 -54.69
N LYS A 423 -12.22 14.71 -54.73
CA LYS A 423 -11.77 13.89 -55.85
C LYS A 423 -12.14 12.43 -55.60
N LYS A 424 -12.82 11.82 -56.57
CA LYS A 424 -13.16 10.40 -56.53
C LYS A 424 -11.88 9.55 -56.52
N ILE A 425 -11.81 8.58 -55.61
CA ILE A 425 -10.73 7.61 -55.49
C ILE A 425 -11.28 6.18 -55.60
N THR A 426 -10.40 5.23 -55.88
CA THR A 426 -10.77 3.81 -55.88
C THR A 426 -10.88 3.27 -54.45
N LYS A 427 -11.68 2.22 -54.25
CA LYS A 427 -11.71 1.48 -52.97
C LYS A 427 -10.32 1.01 -52.53
N LYS A 428 -9.47 0.58 -53.47
CA LYS A 428 -8.08 0.17 -53.19
C LYS A 428 -7.23 1.32 -52.62
N GLU A 429 -7.49 2.56 -53.02
CA GLU A 429 -6.82 3.74 -52.48
C GLU A 429 -7.36 4.11 -51.10
N ALA A 430 -8.67 4.05 -50.89
CA ALA A 430 -9.29 4.24 -49.57
C ALA A 430 -8.81 3.20 -48.55
N ASP A 431 -8.74 1.92 -48.96
CA ASP A 431 -8.25 0.79 -48.16
C ASP A 431 -6.80 0.97 -47.65
N LYS A 432 -5.99 1.85 -48.25
CA LYS A 432 -4.66 2.18 -47.71
C LYS A 432 -4.74 2.84 -46.33
N TYR A 433 -5.86 3.48 -46.04
CA TYR A 433 -6.16 4.15 -44.77
C TYR A 433 -7.15 3.32 -43.94
N LEU A 434 -8.20 2.81 -44.57
CA LEU A 434 -9.34 2.20 -43.88
C LEU A 434 -9.16 0.71 -43.53
N LYS A 435 -8.07 0.06 -43.93
CA LYS A 435 -7.76 -1.30 -43.45
C LYS A 435 -7.25 -1.25 -42.02
N GLY A 436 -8.07 -1.66 -41.07
CA GLY A 436 -7.69 -1.75 -39.66
C GLY A 436 -8.39 -2.88 -38.93
N ASN A 437 -8.08 -2.99 -37.65
CA ASN A 437 -8.82 -3.80 -36.71
C ASN A 437 -9.90 -2.89 -36.09
N ASP A 438 -11.15 -3.33 -36.13
CA ASP A 438 -12.20 -2.67 -35.36
C ASP A 438 -11.78 -2.59 -33.89
N ILE A 439 -11.99 -1.42 -33.29
CA ILE A 439 -11.82 -1.29 -31.85
C ILE A 439 -13.08 -1.94 -31.26
N HIS A 440 -13.03 -3.27 -31.08
CA HIS A 440 -14.12 -4.01 -30.45
C HIS A 440 -14.31 -3.51 -29.03
N VAL A 441 -15.35 -2.70 -28.85
CA VAL A 441 -15.73 -2.17 -27.55
C VAL A 441 -16.39 -3.28 -26.74
N SER A 442 -15.87 -3.53 -25.55
CA SER A 442 -16.48 -4.50 -24.64
C SER A 442 -17.69 -3.87 -23.99
N ILE A 443 -18.88 -4.47 -24.20
CA ILE A 443 -20.10 -4.11 -23.47
C ILE A 443 -19.84 -4.21 -21.96
N ASN A 444 -20.38 -3.25 -21.22
CA ASN A 444 -20.19 -3.04 -19.78
C ASN A 444 -20.80 -4.12 -18.87
N THR A 445 -20.57 -5.41 -19.13
CA THR A 445 -20.91 -6.43 -18.13
C THR A 445 -19.84 -6.45 -17.04
N GLU A 446 -20.28 -6.59 -15.79
CA GLU A 446 -19.39 -6.70 -14.63
C GLU A 446 -18.34 -7.82 -14.81
N GLU A 447 -18.75 -8.92 -15.43
CA GLU A 447 -17.90 -10.06 -15.73
C GLU A 447 -16.79 -9.73 -16.74
N LYS A 448 -17.08 -8.93 -17.77
CA LYS A 448 -16.11 -8.53 -18.79
C LYS A 448 -15.18 -7.40 -18.31
N ARG A 449 -15.67 -6.51 -17.44
CA ARG A 449 -14.83 -5.58 -16.66
C ARG A 449 -13.81 -6.32 -15.82
N LYS A 450 -14.25 -7.32 -15.06
CA LYS A 450 -13.37 -8.18 -14.26
C LYS A 450 -12.33 -8.91 -15.12
N GLN A 451 -12.67 -9.33 -16.34
CA GLN A 451 -11.73 -9.96 -17.27
C GLN A 451 -10.67 -8.99 -17.81
N ILE A 452 -11.00 -7.74 -18.11
CA ILE A 452 -10.03 -6.76 -18.63
C ILE A 452 -9.17 -6.18 -17.49
N ILE A 453 -9.74 -6.05 -16.29
CA ILE A 453 -9.01 -5.68 -15.08
C ILE A 453 -7.99 -6.77 -14.72
N LYS A 454 -8.35 -8.05 -14.81
CA LYS A 454 -7.46 -9.19 -14.48
C LYS A 454 -6.26 -9.26 -15.42
#